data_AF-A0A2P8DV47-F1
#
_entry.id   AF-A0A2P8DV47-F1
#
_cell.length_a   1.000
_cell.length_b   1.000
_cell.length_c   1.000
_cell.angle_alpha   90.00
_cell.angle_beta   90.00
_cell.angle_gamma   90.00
#
_symmetry.space_group_name_H-M   'P 1'
#
loop_
_entity.id
_entity.type
_entity.pdbx_description
1 polymer ?
#
loop_
_entity_poly.entity_id
_entity_poly.type
_entity_poly.pdbx_seq_one_letter_code
_entity_poly.pdbx_strand_id
1 'polypeptide(L)'
;MTLVFTTLSASVDGYVSGRGARAGNAVVSGRNTYEHAGRWGGDSMVAGAPLFVVSRDPIPDAAPGQPIVTDGIESAIAQAKDVAEKAGRTSRSLPAPPQPKP
;
A
#
# COMPACT_ATOMS: atom_id res chain seq x y z
N MET A 1 18.78 -28.31 -2.62
CA MET A 1 18.39 -27.44 -1.49
C MET A 1 18.48 -26.01 -1.97
N THR A 2 17.35 -25.32 -2.10
CA THR A 2 17.29 -23.95 -2.60
C THR A 2 17.40 -22.99 -1.42
N LEU A 3 18.45 -22.18 -1.41
CA LEU A 3 18.58 -21.05 -0.48
C LEU A 3 17.98 -19.81 -1.13
N VAL A 4 17.09 -19.15 -0.40
CA VAL A 4 16.46 -17.89 -0.80
C VAL A 4 17.05 -16.80 0.07
N PHE A 5 17.61 -15.76 -0.55
CA PHE A 5 17.98 -14.51 0.10
C PHE A 5 17.08 -13.40 -0.42
N THR A 6 16.68 -12.48 0.47
CA THR A 6 15.92 -11.27 0.15
C THR A 6 16.68 -10.08 0.68
N THR A 7 16.91 -9.09 -0.18
CA THR A 7 17.50 -7.79 0.14
C THR A 7 16.44 -6.71 -0.06
N LEU A 8 16.21 -5.90 0.96
CA LEU A 8 15.36 -4.71 0.90
C LEU A 8 15.95 -3.61 1.78
N SER A 9 15.70 -2.36 1.40
CA SER A 9 16.15 -1.18 2.14
C SER A 9 14.97 -0.57 2.89
N ALA A 10 15.10 -0.44 4.20
CA ALA A 10 14.15 0.24 5.05
C ALA A 10 14.88 1.30 5.88
N SER A 11 14.19 2.37 6.27
CA SER A 11 14.67 3.32 7.25
C SER A 11 14.85 2.65 8.61
N VAL A 12 15.74 3.18 9.46
CA VAL A 12 16.01 2.69 10.83
C VAL A 12 14.77 2.67 11.74
N ASP A 13 13.77 3.46 11.37
CA ASP A 13 12.46 3.61 11.98
C ASP A 13 11.41 2.63 11.39
N GLY A 14 11.83 1.67 10.58
CA GLY A 14 11.02 0.55 10.08
C GLY A 14 10.21 0.83 8.82
N TYR A 15 10.48 1.94 8.13
CA TYR A 15 9.67 2.42 7.00
C TYR A 15 10.40 2.29 5.65
N VAL A 16 9.75 1.68 4.64
CA VAL A 16 10.24 1.63 3.24
C VAL A 16 9.83 2.87 2.43
N SER A 17 8.69 3.48 2.78
CA SER A 17 8.26 4.82 2.36
C SER A 17 8.15 5.69 3.61
N GLY A 18 8.69 6.91 3.62
CA GLY A 18 8.92 7.74 4.82
C GLY A 18 7.77 7.86 5.85
N ARG A 19 8.07 8.39 7.04
CA ARG A 19 7.18 8.41 8.22
C ARG A 19 5.72 8.78 7.89
N GLY A 20 4.86 7.76 7.88
CA GLY A 20 3.41 7.86 7.76
C GLY A 20 2.87 7.76 6.33
N ALA A 21 1.71 7.10 6.19
CA ALA A 21 0.82 7.34 5.06
C ALA A 21 0.48 8.83 5.05
N ARG A 22 1.12 9.61 4.18
CA ARG A 22 0.58 10.92 3.83
C ARG A 22 -0.71 10.67 3.07
N ALA A 23 -1.70 11.52 3.29
CA ALA A 23 -2.90 11.48 2.46
C ALA A 23 -2.48 11.59 0.99
N GLY A 24 -2.97 10.64 0.19
CA GLY A 24 -2.56 10.46 -1.19
C GLY A 24 -1.35 9.56 -1.42
N ASN A 25 -1.19 8.54 -0.57
CA ASN A 25 -0.30 7.41 -0.82
C ASN A 25 -1.13 6.16 -1.17
N ALA A 26 -0.56 5.27 -1.97
CA ALA A 26 -1.07 3.93 -2.24
C ALA A 26 0.11 2.96 -2.32
N VAL A 27 -0.11 1.70 -1.94
CA VAL A 27 0.92 0.66 -1.89
C VAL A 27 0.64 -0.38 -2.97
N VAL A 28 1.68 -0.77 -3.70
CA VAL A 28 1.63 -1.90 -4.64
C VAL A 28 2.56 -2.99 -4.15
N SER A 29 2.08 -4.23 -4.08
CA SER A 29 2.86 -5.41 -3.67
C SER A 29 2.70 -6.54 -4.67
N GLY A 30 3.70 -7.41 -4.81
CA GLY A 30 3.52 -8.69 -5.50
C GLY A 30 2.85 -9.73 -4.60
N ARG A 31 2.28 -10.78 -5.22
CA ARG A 31 1.65 -11.92 -4.52
C ARG A 31 2.52 -12.56 -3.45
N ASN A 32 3.77 -12.88 -3.76
CA ASN A 32 4.65 -13.60 -2.82
C ASN A 32 4.87 -12.80 -1.52
N THR A 33 5.14 -11.50 -1.66
CA THR A 33 5.29 -10.58 -0.52
C THR A 33 4.00 -10.49 0.29
N TYR A 34 2.86 -10.41 -0.40
CA TYR A 34 1.54 -10.32 0.22
C TYR A 34 1.21 -11.57 1.05
N GLU A 35 1.45 -12.77 0.52
CA GLU A 35 1.22 -14.03 1.24
C GLU A 35 2.20 -14.18 2.43
N HIS A 36 3.48 -13.88 2.24
CA HIS A 36 4.49 -13.93 3.31
C HIS A 36 4.24 -12.95 4.45
N ALA A 37 3.65 -11.78 4.15
CA ALA A 37 3.28 -10.79 5.15
C ALA A 37 1.99 -11.16 5.92
N GLY A 38 1.44 -12.36 5.74
CA GLY A 38 0.16 -12.74 6.32
C GLY A 38 -0.97 -11.81 5.84
N ARG A 39 -0.86 -11.33 4.59
CA ARG A 39 -1.80 -10.39 3.96
C ARG A 39 -1.94 -9.07 4.72
N TRP A 40 -0.94 -8.72 5.54
CA TRP A 40 -0.99 -7.56 6.45
C TRP A 40 -2.25 -7.50 7.32
N GLY A 41 -2.85 -8.65 7.65
CA GLY A 41 -4.09 -8.69 8.44
C GLY A 41 -5.29 -8.01 7.78
N GLY A 42 -5.24 -7.77 6.47
CA GLY A 42 -6.28 -7.07 5.71
C GLY A 42 -6.06 -5.56 5.53
N ASP A 43 -4.96 -4.99 6.03
CA ASP A 43 -4.56 -3.59 5.78
C ASP A 43 -3.35 -3.54 4.82
N SER A 44 -2.56 -2.46 4.78
CA SER A 44 -1.29 -2.44 4.07
C SER A 44 -0.09 -2.36 5.00
N MET A 45 1.10 -2.55 4.44
CA MET A 45 2.37 -2.29 5.13
C MET A 45 2.46 -0.85 5.69
N VAL A 46 1.67 0.08 5.14
CA VAL A 46 1.51 1.43 5.65
C VAL A 46 0.06 1.57 6.16
N ALA A 47 -0.10 1.71 7.47
CA ALA A 47 -1.42 1.80 8.10
C ALA A 47 -2.30 2.85 7.42
N GLY A 48 -3.49 2.44 6.98
CA GLY A 48 -4.48 3.30 6.32
C GLY A 48 -4.18 3.68 4.86
N ALA A 49 -3.12 3.15 4.25
CA ALA A 49 -2.90 3.27 2.81
C ALA A 49 -3.54 2.09 2.06
N PRO A 50 -4.20 2.32 0.92
CA PRO A 50 -4.77 1.24 0.11
C PRO A 50 -3.66 0.37 -0.50
N LEU A 51 -3.87 -0.96 -0.48
CA LEU A 51 -2.95 -1.96 -1.01
C LEU A 51 -3.48 -2.59 -2.30
N PHE A 52 -2.66 -2.58 -3.35
CA PHE A 52 -2.90 -3.27 -4.61
C PHE A 52 -1.93 -4.44 -4.75
N VAL A 53 -2.44 -5.65 -4.95
CA VAL A 53 -1.62 -6.84 -5.05
C VAL A 53 -1.56 -7.30 -6.51
N VAL A 54 -0.37 -7.25 -7.11
CA VAL A 54 -0.15 -7.76 -8.46
C VAL A 54 0.08 -9.26 -8.41
N SER A 55 -0.76 -10.00 -9.12
CA SER A 55 -0.71 -11.45 -9.22
C SER A 55 -1.17 -11.87 -10.60
N ARG A 56 -0.59 -12.92 -11.19
CA ARG A 56 -1.09 -13.46 -12.47
C ARG A 56 -2.42 -14.20 -12.30
N ASP A 57 -2.59 -14.86 -11.16
CA ASP A 57 -3.79 -15.63 -10.82
C ASP A 57 -4.57 -14.97 -9.68
N PRO A 58 -5.90 -15.20 -9.60
CA PRO A 58 -6.67 -14.82 -8.42
C PRO A 58 -6.10 -15.42 -7.13
N ILE A 59 -6.28 -14.72 -6.01
CA ILE A 59 -5.93 -15.22 -4.68
C ILE A 59 -7.25 -15.50 -3.95
N PRO A 60 -7.63 -16.79 -3.76
CA PRO A 60 -8.96 -17.16 -3.24
C PRO A 60 -9.27 -16.57 -1.86
N ASP A 61 -8.25 -16.42 -1.01
CA ASP A 61 -8.38 -15.90 0.35
C ASP A 61 -7.78 -14.49 0.50
N ALA A 62 -7.83 -13.68 -0.57
CA ALA A 62 -7.44 -12.27 -0.48
C ALA A 62 -8.32 -11.56 0.56
N ALA A 63 -7.70 -10.75 1.42
CA ALA A 63 -8.48 -10.03 2.42
C ALA A 63 -9.38 -8.98 1.74
N PRO A 64 -10.58 -8.72 2.29
CA PRO A 64 -11.47 -7.69 1.77
C PRO A 64 -10.78 -6.33 1.68
N GLY A 65 -10.99 -5.60 0.58
CA GLY A 65 -10.40 -4.27 0.38
C GLY A 65 -8.97 -4.25 -0.15
N GLN A 66 -8.36 -5.41 -0.42
CA GLN A 66 -7.03 -5.52 -1.04
C GLN A 66 -7.18 -6.04 -2.48
N PRO A 67 -7.41 -5.17 -3.48
CA PRO A 67 -7.60 -5.58 -4.86
C PRO A 67 -6.44 -6.41 -5.40
N ILE A 68 -6.77 -7.58 -5.96
CA ILE A 68 -5.84 -8.40 -6.73
C ILE A 68 -5.90 -7.95 -8.18
N VAL A 69 -4.80 -7.40 -8.67
CA VAL A 69 -4.68 -6.90 -10.05
C VAL A 69 -4.00 -7.98 -10.89
N THR A 70 -4.74 -8.52 -11.85
CA THR A 70 -4.28 -9.60 -12.75
C THR A 70 -3.81 -9.11 -14.12
N ASP A 71 -4.17 -7.87 -14.49
CA ASP A 71 -3.82 -7.27 -15.79
C ASP A 71 -2.39 -6.71 -15.87
N GLY A 72 -1.55 -7.02 -14.88
CA GLY A 72 -0.14 -6.60 -14.85
C GLY A 72 0.16 -5.37 -13.99
N ILE A 73 1.44 -4.99 -13.97
CA ILE A 73 1.98 -3.98 -13.07
C ILE A 73 1.56 -2.56 -13.47
N GLU A 74 1.42 -2.29 -14.77
CA GLU A 74 1.01 -1.00 -15.32
C GLU A 74 -0.41 -0.65 -14.86
N SER A 75 -1.34 -1.62 -14.95
CA SER A 75 -2.71 -1.48 -14.46
C SER A 75 -2.72 -1.21 -12.95
N ALA A 76 -1.92 -1.96 -12.19
CA ALA A 76 -1.84 -1.79 -10.73
C ALA A 76 -1.31 -0.40 -10.33
N ILE A 77 -0.29 0.10 -11.02
CA ILE A 77 0.23 1.46 -10.80
C ILE A 77 -0.80 2.52 -11.17
N ALA A 78 -1.53 2.35 -12.28
CA ALA A 78 -2.56 3.30 -12.70
C ALA A 78 -3.69 3.39 -11.66
N GLN A 79 -4.18 2.25 -11.17
CA GLN A 79 -5.20 2.19 -10.13
C GLN A 79 -4.72 2.79 -8.80
N ALA A 80 -3.48 2.46 -8.39
CA ALA A 80 -2.88 3.01 -7.18
C ALA A 80 -2.76 4.54 -7.25
N LYS A 81 -2.36 5.09 -8.40
CA LYS A 81 -2.28 6.54 -8.62
C LYS A 81 -3.63 7.22 -8.54
N ASP A 82 -4.66 6.67 -9.18
CA ASP A 82 -6.02 7.25 -9.14
C ASP A 82 -6.56 7.33 -7.71
N VAL A 83 -6.41 6.25 -6.93
CA VAL A 83 -6.86 6.23 -5.53
C VAL A 83 -6.03 7.17 -4.65
N ALA A 84 -4.70 7.20 -4.83
CA ALA A 84 -3.83 8.15 -4.16
C ALA A 84 -4.23 9.60 -4.47
N GLU A 85 -4.50 9.94 -5.73
CA GLU A 85 -4.89 11.29 -6.13
C GLU A 85 -6.24 11.69 -5.51
N LYS A 86 -7.22 10.79 -5.51
CA LYS A 86 -8.51 11.00 -4.84
C LYS A 86 -8.34 11.22 -3.34
N ALA A 87 -7.57 10.40 -2.65
CA ALA A 87 -7.31 10.54 -1.22
C ALA A 87 -6.59 11.86 -0.88
N GLY A 88 -5.62 12.28 -1.71
CA GLY A 88 -4.90 13.54 -1.55
C GLY A 88 -5.77 14.79 -1.80
N ARG A 89 -6.74 14.70 -2.74
CA ARG A 89 -7.73 15.77 -2.96
C ARG A 89 -8.66 15.93 -1.76
N THR A 90 -9.16 14.83 -1.21
CA THR A 90 -10.03 14.84 -0.04
C THR A 90 -9.35 15.48 1.17
N SER A 91 -8.08 15.17 1.42
CA SER A 91 -7.35 15.79 2.54
C SER A 91 -7.06 17.27 2.36
N ARG A 92 -6.87 17.75 1.11
CA ARG A 92 -6.69 19.18 0.84
C ARG A 92 -7.98 20.00 0.99
N SER A 93 -9.13 19.33 0.94
CA SER A 93 -10.45 19.97 1.12
C SER A 93 -10.88 20.08 2.59
N LEU A 94 -10.16 19.44 3.52
CA LEU A 94 -10.48 19.52 4.95
C LEU A 94 -10.00 20.87 5.52
N PRO A 95 -10.81 21.60 6.31
CA PRO A 95 -10.35 22.82 6.96
C PRO A 95 -9.11 22.52 7.81
N ALA A 96 -8.13 23.44 7.78
CA ALA A 96 -6.91 23.30 8.57
C ALA A 96 -7.28 23.08 10.05
N PRO A 97 -6.61 22.15 10.75
CA PRO A 97 -6.85 21.94 12.17
C PRO A 97 -6.67 23.27 12.92
N PRO A 98 -7.52 23.55 13.93
CA PRO A 98 -7.41 24.79 14.70
C PRO A 98 -6.00 24.88 15.27
N GLN A 99 -5.29 25.95 14.90
CA GLN A 99 -3.95 26.20 15.44
C GLN A 99 -4.07 26.33 16.97
N PRO A 100 -3.15 25.74 17.75
CA PRO A 100 -3.13 25.98 19.19
C PRO A 100 -3.01 27.48 19.43
N LYS A 101 -3.94 28.04 20.24
CA LYS A 101 -3.86 29.43 20.67
C LYS A 101 -2.56 29.63 21.47
N PRO A 102 -1.89 30.78 21.32
CA PRO A 102 -0.65 31.08 22.05
C PRO A 102 -0.83 31.01 23.56
#